data_AF-K9HND8-F1
#
_entry.id   AF-K9HND8-F1
#
_cell.length_a   1.000
_cell.length_b   1.000
_cell.length_c   1.000
_cell.angle_alpha   90.00
_cell.angle_beta   90.00
_cell.angle_gamma   90.00
#
_symmetry.space_group_name_H-M   'P 1'
#
loop_
_entity.id
_entity.type
_entity.pdbx_description
1 polymer ?
#
loop_
_entity_poly.entity_id
_entity_poly.type
_entity_poly.pdbx_seq_one_letter_code
_entity_poly.pdbx_strand_id
1 'polypeptide(L)'
;MCKASALFRTITTTAILSLAAGAVLPSVPVAAEARVQDAAQKAEEEAILAPTLDDLFRDSLKRENAGELPGYVLNKDGVRLLGPAAPPPPPPPGFEPPQIVYEEEPPPPPPPWEEVVTAIAQNDARPEHVAEVERRAEADQGDAVELLAWMRANGVAVAKDLPKAFRLYAQAHKLGVPNARENAVAVYKSMSRDQQQAARLPF
;
A
#
# COMPACT_ATOMS: atom_id res chain seq x y z
N MET A 1 27.86 13.41 -35.75
CA MET A 1 29.13 13.92 -35.21
C MET A 1 28.83 15.18 -34.40
N CYS A 2 28.77 15.09 -33.07
CA CYS A 2 28.91 16.23 -32.16
C CYS A 2 29.63 15.72 -30.91
N LYS A 3 30.66 16.45 -30.51
CA LYS A 3 31.70 16.05 -29.58
C LYS A 3 31.30 16.19 -28.11
N ALA A 4 31.89 15.30 -27.32
CA ALA A 4 32.15 15.35 -25.88
C ALA A 4 32.55 16.74 -25.34
N SER A 5 32.28 16.99 -24.05
CA SER A 5 33.35 17.23 -23.06
C SER A 5 32.78 17.41 -21.65
N ALA A 6 33.12 16.47 -20.77
CA ALA A 6 33.08 16.63 -19.32
C ALA A 6 34.26 17.52 -18.87
N LEU A 7 34.02 18.43 -17.93
CA LEU A 7 35.04 19.28 -17.34
C LEU A 7 35.14 18.99 -15.83
N PHE A 8 36.15 18.20 -15.51
CA PHE A 8 36.79 18.07 -14.20
C PHE A 8 37.70 19.29 -13.98
N ARG A 9 37.53 20.04 -12.87
CA ARG A 9 38.55 20.99 -12.37
C ARG A 9 38.44 21.12 -10.84
N THR A 10 39.31 20.46 -10.09
CA THR A 10 40.58 20.93 -9.50
C THR A 10 40.44 21.49 -8.08
N ILE A 11 40.95 20.69 -7.13
CA ILE A 11 41.26 20.98 -5.74
C ILE A 11 42.32 22.10 -5.70
N THR A 12 42.11 23.13 -4.87
CA THR A 12 43.15 24.12 -4.55
C THR A 12 43.24 24.31 -3.03
N THR A 13 44.30 23.74 -2.46
CA THR A 13 44.82 24.03 -1.14
C THR A 13 45.41 25.44 -1.12
N THR A 14 45.05 26.28 -0.15
CA THR A 14 45.85 27.46 0.21
C THR A 14 45.87 27.58 1.73
N ALA A 15 47.06 27.42 2.29
CA ALA A 15 47.39 27.76 3.67
C ALA A 15 48.18 29.07 3.68
N ILE A 16 48.39 29.59 4.90
CA ILE A 16 49.33 30.65 5.32
C ILE A 16 48.69 32.05 5.39
N LEU A 17 48.54 32.62 6.61
CA LEU A 17 49.59 33.45 7.22
C LEU A 17 49.20 33.90 8.64
N SER A 18 50.18 33.76 9.53
CA SER A 18 50.20 34.24 10.91
C SER A 18 50.25 35.77 10.97
N LEU A 19 49.48 36.38 11.88
CA LEU A 19 49.78 37.72 12.40
C LEU A 19 49.45 37.78 13.89
N ALA A 20 50.52 37.84 14.70
CA ALA A 20 50.46 38.15 16.11
C ALA A 20 50.16 39.65 16.30
N ALA A 21 49.18 39.97 17.15
CA ALA A 21 49.03 41.27 17.76
C ALA A 21 48.55 41.06 19.19
N GLY A 22 49.39 41.44 20.15
CA GLY A 22 49.06 41.40 21.57
C GLY A 22 47.96 42.43 21.88
N ALA A 23 46.91 41.97 22.54
CA ALA A 23 45.96 42.80 23.24
C ALA A 23 45.75 42.19 24.62
N VAL A 24 46.31 42.86 25.63
CA VAL A 24 46.02 42.61 27.04
C VAL A 24 44.54 42.95 27.24
N LEU A 25 43.71 41.94 27.49
CA LEU A 25 42.31 42.13 27.84
C LEU A 25 42.18 42.51 29.32
N PRO A 26 41.30 43.46 29.68
CA PRO A 26 41.04 43.81 31.06
C PRO A 26 40.33 42.66 31.79
N SER A 27 40.79 42.34 32.99
CA SER A 27 40.16 41.40 33.91
C SER A 27 38.74 41.87 34.26
N VAL A 28 37.73 41.19 33.72
CA VAL A 28 36.32 41.38 34.06
C VAL A 28 36.12 40.97 35.53
N PRO A 29 35.34 41.73 36.33
CA PRO A 29 35.12 41.40 37.73
C PRO A 29 34.25 40.13 37.87
N VAL A 30 34.84 39.10 38.51
CA VAL A 30 34.27 37.79 38.86
C VAL A 30 32.85 37.83 39.49
N ALA A 31 32.42 38.97 40.02
CA ALA A 31 31.12 39.13 40.68
C ALA A 31 29.89 39.17 39.73
N ALA A 32 30.06 39.54 38.46
CA ALA A 32 28.95 39.56 37.49
C ALA A 32 28.67 38.17 36.92
N GLU A 33 29.70 37.34 36.77
CA GLU A 33 29.59 35.95 36.30
C GLU A 33 28.84 35.08 37.32
N ALA A 34 29.02 35.31 38.63
CA ALA A 34 28.35 34.54 39.68
C ALA A 34 26.81 34.65 39.67
N ARG A 35 26.23 35.82 39.35
CA ARG A 35 24.77 36.00 39.27
C ARG A 35 24.14 35.39 38.01
N VAL A 36 24.89 35.38 36.91
CA VAL A 36 24.46 34.71 35.66
C VAL A 36 24.55 33.20 35.82
N GLN A 37 25.56 32.72 36.56
CA GLN A 37 25.71 31.31 36.93
C GLN A 37 24.60 30.85 37.88
N ASP A 38 24.17 31.66 38.86
CA ASP A 38 23.06 31.32 39.76
C ASP A 38 21.70 31.18 39.02
N ALA A 39 21.43 32.08 38.05
CA ALA A 39 20.21 32.01 37.25
C ALA A 39 20.24 30.86 36.22
N ALA A 40 21.41 30.56 35.65
CA ALA A 40 21.61 29.42 34.77
C ALA A 40 21.50 28.09 35.54
N GLN A 41 22.07 28.01 36.75
CA GLN A 41 21.96 26.83 37.60
C GLN A 41 20.53 26.61 38.09
N LYS A 42 19.77 27.68 38.40
CA LYS A 42 18.36 27.56 38.77
C LYS A 42 17.47 27.11 37.59
N ALA A 43 17.76 27.54 36.37
CA ALA A 43 17.07 27.09 35.17
C ALA A 43 17.45 25.65 34.78
N GLU A 44 18.72 25.25 34.99
CA GLU A 44 19.16 23.86 34.86
C GLU A 44 18.53 22.97 35.93
N GLU A 45 18.40 23.44 37.19
CA GLU A 45 17.75 22.70 38.28
C GLU A 45 16.24 22.54 38.04
N GLU A 46 15.55 23.55 37.49
CA GLU A 46 14.15 23.43 37.03
C GLU A 46 14.00 22.54 35.77
N ALA A 47 14.99 22.50 34.88
CA ALA A 47 15.02 21.59 33.74
C ALA A 47 15.32 20.14 34.13
N ILE A 48 16.10 19.93 35.20
CA ILE A 48 16.32 18.62 35.84
C ILE A 48 15.07 18.17 36.61
N LEU A 49 14.25 19.12 37.10
CA LEU A 49 12.95 18.87 37.73
C LEU A 49 11.78 18.72 36.75
N ALA A 50 12.00 18.88 35.44
CA ALA A 50 10.99 18.54 34.46
C ALA A 50 10.79 17.01 34.51
N PRO A 51 9.56 16.51 34.78
CA PRO A 51 9.33 15.08 34.80
C PRO A 51 9.78 14.52 33.46
N THR A 52 10.64 13.50 33.52
CA THR A 52 11.18 12.89 32.31
C THR A 52 10.02 12.36 31.46
N LEU A 53 10.25 12.19 30.15
CA LEU A 53 9.23 11.62 29.28
C LEU A 53 8.72 10.27 29.82
N ASP A 54 9.61 9.48 30.44
CA ASP A 54 9.30 8.24 31.14
C ASP A 54 8.42 8.45 32.39
N ASP A 55 8.67 9.49 33.17
CA ASP A 55 7.83 9.83 34.33
C ASP A 55 6.43 10.24 33.90
N LEU A 56 6.31 11.09 32.88
CA LEU A 56 5.03 11.50 32.32
C LEU A 56 4.25 10.30 31.77
N PHE A 57 4.93 9.37 31.09
CA PHE A 57 4.32 8.16 30.56
C PHE A 57 3.84 7.21 31.68
N ARG A 58 4.67 7.01 32.72
CA ARG A 58 4.27 6.25 33.91
C ARG A 58 3.05 6.85 34.60
N ASP A 59 2.99 8.17 34.68
CA ASP A 59 1.89 8.87 35.33
C ASP A 59 0.59 8.79 34.52
N SER A 60 0.68 8.86 33.19
CA SER A 60 -0.46 8.65 32.28
C SER A 60 -1.05 7.26 32.46
N LEU A 61 -0.20 6.22 32.43
CA LEU A 61 -0.64 4.84 32.62
C LEU A 61 -1.27 4.60 34.00
N LYS A 62 -0.72 5.20 35.06
CA LYS A 62 -1.30 5.11 36.41
C LYS A 62 -2.67 5.75 36.49
N ARG A 63 -2.91 6.87 35.80
CA ARG A 63 -4.21 7.57 35.80
C ARG A 63 -5.26 6.82 34.98
N GLU A 64 -4.86 6.25 33.85
CA GLU A 64 -5.79 5.57 32.95
C GLU A 64 -6.22 4.19 33.47
N ASN A 65 -5.33 3.47 34.17
CA ASN A 65 -5.59 2.11 34.63
C ASN A 65 -5.55 1.94 36.16
N ALA A 66 -5.77 3.01 36.92
CA ALA A 66 -5.75 3.04 38.39
C ALA A 66 -4.45 2.48 39.04
N GLY A 67 -3.34 2.48 38.31
CA GLY A 67 -2.06 1.91 38.75
C GLY A 67 -1.84 0.44 38.40
N GLU A 68 -2.76 -0.22 37.71
CA GLU A 68 -2.54 -1.56 37.16
C GLU A 68 -1.70 -1.47 35.88
N LEU A 69 -0.55 -2.12 35.86
CA LEU A 69 0.29 -2.17 34.68
C LEU A 69 -0.27 -3.21 33.70
N PRO A 70 -0.19 -2.99 32.37
CA PRO A 70 -0.58 -3.99 31.39
C PRO A 70 0.18 -5.30 31.63
N GLY A 71 -0.48 -6.45 31.48
CA GLY A 71 0.03 -7.76 31.90
C GLY A 71 1.38 -8.23 31.30
N TYR A 72 1.93 -7.50 30.32
CA TYR A 72 3.26 -7.73 29.74
C TYR A 72 4.38 -6.97 30.46
N VAL A 73 4.06 -5.99 31.32
CA VAL A 73 5.03 -5.39 32.26
C VAL A 73 5.03 -6.27 33.51
N LEU A 74 6.11 -7.03 33.69
CA LEU A 74 6.26 -8.00 34.76
C LEU A 74 6.17 -7.32 36.14
N ASN A 75 4.99 -7.37 36.77
CA ASN A 75 4.88 -7.14 38.20
C ASN A 75 5.51 -8.34 38.91
N LYS A 76 6.55 -8.07 39.72
CA LYS A 76 7.22 -9.02 40.61
C LYS A 76 6.22 -9.85 41.44
N ASP A 77 5.07 -9.27 41.77
CA ASP A 77 4.04 -9.85 42.62
C ASP A 77 2.82 -10.28 41.80
N GLY A 78 3.04 -11.20 40.85
CA GLY A 78 1.99 -11.96 40.18
C GLY A 78 1.11 -11.17 39.21
N VAL A 79 0.94 -11.71 38.00
CA VAL A 79 -0.07 -11.22 37.06
C VAL A 79 -1.44 -11.51 37.67
N ARG A 80 -2.12 -10.48 38.20
CA ARG A 80 -3.55 -10.57 38.47
C ARG A 80 -4.22 -10.63 37.10
N LEU A 81 -4.54 -11.84 36.65
CA LEU A 81 -5.40 -12.02 35.49
C LEU A 81 -6.70 -11.32 35.83
N LEU A 82 -6.95 -10.17 35.20
CA LEU A 82 -8.26 -9.56 35.21
C LEU A 82 -9.23 -10.67 34.79
N GLY A 83 -10.23 -10.93 35.65
CA GLY A 83 -11.30 -11.86 35.31
C GLY A 83 -11.94 -11.47 33.99
N PRO A 84 -12.78 -12.33 33.39
CA PRO A 84 -13.48 -11.98 32.16
C PRO A 84 -14.11 -10.60 32.33
N ALA A 85 -13.82 -9.69 31.39
CA ALA A 85 -14.29 -8.32 31.45
C ALA A 85 -15.79 -8.34 31.77
N ALA A 86 -16.20 -7.54 32.76
CA ALA A 86 -17.61 -7.42 33.11
C ALA A 86 -18.39 -7.14 31.82
N PRO A 87 -19.53 -7.83 31.57
CA PRO A 87 -20.32 -7.58 30.38
C PRO A 87 -20.63 -6.08 30.32
N PRO A 88 -20.56 -5.46 29.13
CA PRO A 88 -20.82 -4.03 29.01
C PRO A 88 -22.19 -3.73 29.64
N PRO A 89 -22.34 -2.60 30.35
CA PRO A 89 -23.61 -2.24 30.93
C PRO A 89 -24.68 -2.21 29.83
N PRO A 90 -25.92 -2.63 30.13
CA PRO A 90 -26.98 -2.60 29.13
C PRO A 90 -27.11 -1.16 28.58
N PRO A 91 -27.34 -1.01 27.26
CA PRO A 91 -27.54 0.30 26.68
C PRO A 91 -28.67 1.03 27.42
N PRO A 92 -28.58 2.36 27.60
CA PRO A 92 -29.60 3.10 28.30
C PRO A 92 -30.98 2.88 27.63
N PRO A 93 -32.08 2.79 28.40
CA PRO A 93 -33.40 2.58 27.83
C PRO A 93 -33.72 3.70 26.82
N GLY A 94 -33.99 3.33 25.57
CA GLY A 94 -34.19 4.26 24.46
C GLY A 94 -32.96 4.51 23.58
N PHE A 95 -31.81 3.90 23.88
CA PHE A 95 -30.68 3.86 22.95
C PHE A 95 -30.93 2.78 21.90
N GLU A 96 -31.47 3.21 20.76
CA GLU A 96 -31.37 2.44 19.53
C GLU A 96 -29.99 2.71 18.93
N PRO A 97 -29.12 1.70 18.75
CA PRO A 97 -27.87 1.92 18.05
C PRO A 97 -28.19 2.50 16.66
N PRO A 98 -27.39 3.48 16.18
CA PRO A 98 -27.64 4.07 14.88
C PRO A 98 -27.68 2.95 13.84
N GLN A 99 -28.82 2.81 13.16
CA GLN A 99 -28.91 1.92 12.02
C GLN A 99 -28.05 2.55 10.93
N ILE A 100 -26.87 1.99 10.71
CA ILE A 100 -26.03 2.37 9.58
C ILE A 100 -26.78 1.88 8.35
N VAL A 101 -27.57 2.78 7.77
CA VAL A 101 -28.16 2.57 6.45
C VAL A 101 -27.02 2.79 5.47
N TYR A 102 -26.43 1.71 4.99
CA TYR A 102 -25.56 1.77 3.83
C TYR A 102 -26.46 2.09 2.64
N GLU A 103 -26.46 3.34 2.20
CA GLU A 103 -26.92 3.67 0.87
C GLU A 103 -25.95 3.00 -0.10
N GLU A 104 -26.34 1.86 -0.65
CA GLU A 104 -25.60 1.22 -1.74
C GLU A 104 -25.63 2.20 -2.91
N GLU A 105 -24.50 2.88 -3.16
CA GLU A 105 -24.35 3.66 -4.38
C GLU A 105 -24.66 2.74 -5.57
N PRO A 106 -25.53 3.17 -6.50
CA PRO A 106 -25.85 2.35 -7.66
C PRO A 106 -24.54 2.01 -8.39
N PRO A 107 -24.38 0.77 -8.87
CA PRO A 107 -23.16 0.35 -9.53
C PRO A 107 -22.84 1.34 -10.66
N PRO A 108 -21.56 1.73 -10.82
CA PRO A 108 -21.17 2.65 -11.88
C PRO A 108 -21.64 2.12 -13.23
N PRO A 109 -22.04 3.00 -14.17
CA PRO A 109 -22.45 2.56 -15.49
C PRO A 109 -21.31 1.78 -16.15
N PRO A 110 -21.61 0.71 -16.92
CA PRO A 110 -20.58 -0.09 -17.56
C PRO A 110 -19.77 0.77 -18.54
N PRO A 111 -18.44 0.55 -18.64
CA PRO A 111 -17.58 1.32 -19.52
C PRO A 111 -17.98 1.10 -21.00
N PRO A 112 -17.76 2.10 -21.87
CA PRO A 112 -18.00 1.95 -23.30
C PRO A 112 -17.10 0.87 -23.90
N TRP A 113 -17.59 0.16 -24.92
CA TRP A 113 -16.88 -0.97 -25.53
C TRP A 113 -15.50 -0.62 -26.06
N GLU A 114 -15.38 0.55 -26.68
CA GLU A 114 -14.14 1.02 -27.30
C GLU A 114 -13.03 1.22 -26.26
N GLU A 115 -13.39 1.72 -25.09
CA GLU A 115 -12.48 1.86 -23.95
C GLU A 115 -12.03 0.49 -23.46
N VAL A 116 -12.95 -0.46 -23.30
CA VAL A 116 -12.66 -1.84 -22.87
C VAL A 116 -11.63 -2.49 -23.79
N VAL A 117 -11.85 -2.44 -25.10
CA VAL A 117 -10.93 -3.03 -26.09
C VAL A 117 -9.56 -2.34 -26.04
N THR A 118 -9.54 -1.01 -25.94
CA THR A 118 -8.30 -0.22 -25.88
C THR A 118 -7.49 -0.53 -24.62
N ALA A 119 -8.15 -0.59 -23.46
CA ALA A 119 -7.52 -0.90 -22.18
C ALA A 119 -6.93 -2.32 -22.16
N ILE A 120 -7.66 -3.31 -22.70
CA ILE A 120 -7.16 -4.68 -22.84
C ILE A 120 -5.95 -4.73 -23.79
N ALA A 121 -5.99 -4.01 -24.90
CA ALA A 121 -4.87 -3.92 -25.84
C ALA A 121 -3.62 -3.26 -25.22
N GLN A 122 -3.81 -2.30 -24.31
CA GLN A 122 -2.74 -1.63 -23.57
C GLN A 122 -2.27 -2.41 -22.33
N ASN A 123 -2.86 -3.57 -22.05
CA ASN A 123 -2.61 -4.36 -20.84
C ASN A 123 -2.92 -3.60 -19.53
N ASP A 124 -3.85 -2.63 -19.57
CA ASP A 124 -4.37 -1.88 -18.42
C ASP A 124 -5.83 -2.27 -18.13
N ALA A 125 -6.09 -3.58 -18.17
CA ALA A 125 -7.43 -4.11 -18.00
C ALA A 125 -7.82 -4.18 -16.52
N ARG A 126 -8.93 -3.52 -16.18
CA ARG A 126 -9.54 -3.51 -14.84
C ARG A 126 -10.60 -4.62 -14.71
N PRO A 127 -11.02 -4.99 -13.49
CA PRO A 127 -12.06 -5.99 -13.28
C PRO A 127 -13.40 -5.64 -13.98
N GLU A 128 -13.73 -4.36 -14.07
CA GLU A 128 -14.90 -3.85 -14.78
C GLU A 128 -14.86 -4.16 -16.29
N HIS A 129 -13.68 -4.08 -16.91
CA HIS A 129 -13.49 -4.42 -18.33
C HIS A 129 -13.70 -5.91 -18.56
N VAL A 130 -13.17 -6.77 -17.66
CA VAL A 130 -13.35 -8.22 -17.76
C VAL A 130 -14.82 -8.59 -17.63
N ALA A 131 -15.53 -8.01 -16.65
CA ALA A 131 -16.94 -8.25 -16.45
C ALA A 131 -17.78 -7.85 -17.67
N GLU A 132 -17.46 -6.72 -18.31
CA GLU A 132 -18.13 -6.28 -19.53
C GLU A 132 -17.89 -7.23 -20.72
N VAL A 133 -16.65 -7.71 -20.89
CA VAL A 133 -16.32 -8.72 -21.92
C VAL A 133 -17.08 -10.02 -21.65
N GLU A 134 -17.12 -10.50 -20.41
CA GLU A 134 -17.84 -11.72 -20.04
C GLU A 134 -19.34 -11.58 -20.30
N ARG A 135 -19.95 -10.46 -19.90
CA ARG A 135 -21.36 -10.16 -20.17
C ARG A 135 -21.70 -10.17 -21.67
N ARG A 136 -20.82 -9.60 -22.52
CA ARG A 136 -21.03 -9.61 -23.98
C ARG A 136 -20.77 -10.96 -24.61
N ALA A 137 -19.82 -11.73 -24.08
CA ALA A 137 -19.57 -13.10 -24.51
C ALA A 137 -20.75 -14.02 -24.19
N GLU A 138 -21.40 -13.82 -23.04
CA GLU A 138 -22.66 -14.50 -22.67
C GLU A 138 -23.83 -14.12 -23.59
N ALA A 139 -23.82 -12.91 -24.14
CA ALA A 139 -24.77 -12.46 -25.15
C ALA A 139 -24.41 -12.93 -26.57
N ASP A 140 -23.47 -13.87 -26.73
CA ASP A 140 -23.00 -14.44 -27.99
C ASP A 140 -22.51 -13.38 -29.01
N GLN A 141 -21.98 -12.24 -28.53
CA GLN A 141 -21.31 -11.27 -29.39
C GLN A 141 -19.95 -11.83 -29.83
N GLY A 142 -19.82 -12.15 -31.13
CA GLY A 142 -18.63 -12.79 -31.69
C GLY A 142 -17.31 -12.11 -31.29
N ASP A 143 -17.24 -10.78 -31.43
CA ASP A 143 -16.05 -9.99 -31.10
C ASP A 143 -15.65 -10.14 -29.62
N ALA A 144 -16.62 -10.17 -28.71
CA ALA A 144 -16.36 -10.32 -27.27
C ALA A 144 -15.92 -11.75 -26.92
N VAL A 145 -16.51 -12.77 -27.56
CA VAL A 145 -16.08 -14.17 -27.39
C VAL A 145 -14.64 -14.36 -27.87
N GLU A 146 -14.27 -13.75 -29.00
CA GLU A 146 -12.89 -13.77 -29.50
C GLU A 146 -11.93 -13.06 -28.54
N LEU A 147 -12.30 -11.87 -28.06
CA LEU A 147 -11.48 -11.10 -27.13
C LEU A 147 -11.27 -11.85 -25.81
N LEU A 148 -12.30 -12.49 -25.27
CA LEU A 148 -12.21 -13.32 -24.07
C LEU A 148 -11.28 -14.52 -24.28
N ALA A 149 -11.36 -15.15 -25.46
CA ALA A 149 -10.47 -16.25 -25.83
C ALA A 149 -9.00 -15.77 -25.89
N TRP A 150 -8.76 -14.59 -26.47
CA TRP A 150 -7.44 -13.98 -26.53
C TRP A 150 -6.88 -13.62 -25.15
N MET A 151 -7.71 -13.06 -24.28
CA MET A 151 -7.35 -12.74 -22.88
C MET A 151 -6.91 -14.00 -22.13
N ARG A 152 -7.67 -15.10 -22.24
CA ARG A 152 -7.32 -16.39 -21.60
C ARG A 152 -6.12 -17.08 -22.26
N ALA A 153 -5.88 -16.88 -23.55
CA ALA A 153 -4.72 -17.45 -24.23
C ALA A 153 -3.41 -16.75 -23.82
N ASN A 154 -3.43 -15.43 -23.72
CA ASN A 154 -2.26 -14.62 -23.38
C ASN A 154 -2.07 -14.44 -21.86
N GLY A 155 -3.13 -14.58 -21.08
CA GLY A 155 -3.12 -14.31 -19.63
C GLY A 155 -3.27 -12.83 -19.29
N VAL A 156 -4.00 -12.07 -20.10
CA VAL A 156 -4.26 -10.64 -19.87
C VAL A 156 -5.50 -10.50 -19.00
N ALA A 157 -5.36 -9.86 -17.83
CA ALA A 157 -6.40 -9.66 -16.79
C ALA A 157 -6.99 -10.94 -16.16
N VAL A 158 -6.98 -12.06 -16.89
CA VAL A 158 -7.53 -13.35 -16.50
C VAL A 158 -6.41 -14.39 -16.48
N ALA A 159 -6.51 -15.37 -15.58
CA ALA A 159 -5.57 -16.48 -15.54
C ALA A 159 -5.49 -17.21 -16.89
N LYS A 160 -4.27 -17.50 -17.32
CA LYS A 160 -4.00 -18.18 -18.59
C LYS A 160 -4.56 -19.60 -18.56
N ASP A 161 -5.47 -19.90 -19.49
CA ASP A 161 -6.15 -21.19 -19.61
C ASP A 161 -6.34 -21.52 -21.10
N LEU A 162 -5.36 -22.24 -21.67
CA LEU A 162 -5.36 -22.59 -23.09
C LEU A 162 -6.53 -23.52 -23.46
N PRO A 163 -6.85 -24.60 -22.70
CA PRO A 163 -8.01 -25.44 -22.99
C PRO A 163 -9.32 -24.67 -23.08
N LYS A 164 -9.58 -23.73 -22.14
CA LYS A 164 -10.78 -22.88 -22.23
C LYS A 164 -10.72 -21.91 -23.40
N ALA A 165 -9.58 -21.27 -23.64
CA ALA A 165 -9.41 -20.37 -24.78
C ALA A 165 -9.73 -21.06 -26.13
N PHE A 166 -9.30 -22.32 -26.30
CA PHE A 166 -9.62 -23.10 -27.50
C PHE A 166 -11.13 -23.33 -27.67
N ARG A 167 -11.85 -23.62 -26.58
CA ARG A 167 -13.31 -23.79 -26.61
C ARG A 167 -14.02 -22.49 -26.99
N LEU A 168 -13.55 -21.36 -26.46
CA LEU A 168 -14.08 -20.03 -26.80
C LEU A 168 -13.80 -19.68 -28.27
N TYR A 169 -12.60 -19.93 -28.80
CA TYR A 169 -12.33 -19.73 -30.23
C TYR A 169 -13.18 -20.66 -31.12
N ALA A 170 -13.43 -21.89 -30.68
CA ALA A 170 -14.35 -22.79 -31.39
C ALA A 170 -15.80 -22.27 -31.37
N GLN A 171 -16.24 -21.62 -30.28
CA GLN A 171 -17.52 -20.92 -30.22
C GLN A 171 -17.54 -19.69 -31.14
N ALA A 172 -16.50 -18.85 -31.11
CA ALA A 172 -16.38 -17.69 -32.00
C ALA A 172 -16.43 -18.10 -33.49
N HIS A 173 -15.82 -19.24 -33.85
CA HIS A 173 -15.94 -19.77 -35.21
C HIS A 173 -17.38 -20.14 -35.59
N LYS A 174 -18.16 -20.72 -34.65
CA LYS A 174 -19.58 -21.01 -34.88
C LYS A 174 -20.42 -19.73 -35.05
N LEU A 175 -20.04 -18.66 -34.36
CA LEU A 175 -20.65 -17.34 -34.48
C LEU A 175 -20.24 -16.59 -35.77
N GLY A 176 -19.33 -17.16 -36.57
CA GLY A 176 -18.91 -16.58 -37.85
C GLY A 176 -17.81 -15.53 -37.74
N VAL A 177 -17.11 -15.46 -36.60
CA VAL A 177 -15.99 -14.52 -36.40
C VAL A 177 -14.85 -14.87 -37.36
N PRO A 178 -14.31 -13.90 -38.12
CA PRO A 178 -13.19 -14.13 -39.02
C PRO A 178 -11.94 -14.52 -38.21
N ASN A 179 -11.07 -15.37 -38.79
CA ASN A 179 -9.80 -15.79 -38.17
C ASN A 179 -9.92 -16.62 -36.86
N ALA A 180 -11.13 -16.82 -36.31
CA ALA A 180 -11.32 -17.58 -35.08
C ALA A 180 -10.85 -19.04 -35.19
N ARG A 181 -11.01 -19.64 -36.37
CA ARG A 181 -10.55 -21.01 -36.64
C ARG A 181 -9.02 -21.09 -36.63
N GLU A 182 -8.37 -20.16 -37.29
CA GLU A 182 -6.91 -20.06 -37.36
C GLU A 182 -6.33 -19.83 -35.95
N ASN A 183 -6.95 -18.95 -35.17
CA ASN A 183 -6.61 -18.69 -33.77
C ASN A 183 -6.79 -19.95 -32.90
N ALA A 184 -7.88 -20.70 -33.06
CA ALA A 184 -8.08 -21.97 -32.37
C ALA A 184 -6.94 -22.97 -32.67
N VAL A 185 -6.54 -23.09 -33.94
CA VAL A 185 -5.45 -23.96 -34.36
C VAL A 185 -4.12 -23.51 -33.75
N ALA A 186 -3.85 -22.20 -33.72
CA ALA A 186 -2.64 -21.65 -33.10
C ALA A 186 -2.58 -21.97 -31.60
N VAL A 187 -3.69 -21.76 -30.88
CA VAL A 187 -3.79 -22.10 -29.45
C VAL A 187 -3.57 -23.60 -29.24
N TYR A 188 -4.22 -24.47 -30.03
CA TYR A 188 -4.07 -25.92 -29.91
C TYR A 188 -2.63 -26.41 -30.11
N LYS A 189 -1.90 -25.80 -31.06
CA LYS A 189 -0.47 -26.10 -31.31
C LYS A 189 0.44 -25.67 -30.14
N SER A 190 0.06 -24.63 -29.40
CA SER A 190 0.81 -24.13 -28.25
C SER A 190 0.59 -24.91 -26.96
N MET A 191 -0.45 -25.76 -26.91
CA MET A 191 -0.80 -26.54 -25.72
C MET A 191 0.18 -27.69 -25.45
N SER A 192 0.33 -28.04 -24.17
CA SER A 192 0.92 -29.33 -23.79
C SER A 192 -0.01 -30.50 -24.14
N ARG A 193 0.52 -31.73 -24.21
CA ARG A 193 -0.30 -32.93 -24.46
C ARG A 193 -1.43 -33.10 -23.44
N ASP A 194 -1.18 -32.80 -22.18
CA ASP A 194 -2.18 -32.89 -21.11
C ASP A 194 -3.30 -31.84 -21.32
N GLN A 195 -2.93 -30.62 -21.72
CA GLN A 195 -3.90 -29.58 -22.05
C GLN A 195 -4.72 -29.94 -23.30
N GLN A 196 -4.10 -30.55 -24.32
CA GLN A 196 -4.83 -31.07 -25.48
C GLN A 196 -5.82 -32.16 -25.09
N GLN A 197 -5.44 -33.04 -24.16
CA GLN A 197 -6.33 -34.07 -23.63
C GLN A 197 -7.48 -33.46 -22.81
N ALA A 198 -7.25 -32.36 -22.08
CA ALA A 198 -8.31 -31.63 -21.37
C ALA A 198 -9.22 -30.82 -22.32
N ALA A 199 -8.66 -30.31 -23.42
CA ALA A 199 -9.41 -29.60 -24.45
C ALA A 199 -10.24 -30.55 -25.31
N ARG A 200 -9.79 -31.80 -25.49
CA ARG A 200 -10.55 -32.89 -26.09
C ARG A 200 -11.81 -33.11 -25.26
N LEU A 201 -12.95 -32.73 -25.82
CA LEU A 201 -14.25 -32.92 -25.19
C LEU A 201 -14.43 -34.42 -24.93
N PRO A 202 -14.78 -34.86 -23.70
CA PRO A 202 -15.30 -36.19 -23.51
C PRO A 202 -16.65 -36.22 -24.22
N PHE A 203 -16.71 -36.89 -25.36
CA PHE A 203 -17.97 -37.18 -26.03
C PHE A 203 -18.79 -38.13 -25.15
#